data_AF-A0A9Q5SSE4-F1
#
_entry.id   AF-A0A9Q5SSE4-F1
#
_cell.length_a   1.000
_cell.length_b   1.000
_cell.length_c   1.000
_cell.angle_alpha   90.00
_cell.angle_beta   90.00
_cell.angle_gamma   90.00
#
_symmetry.space_group_name_H-M   'P 1'
#
loop_
_entity.id
_entity.type
_entity.pdbx_description
1 polymer ?
#
loop_
_entity_poly.entity_id
_entity_poly.type
_entity_poly.pdbx_seq_one_letter_code
_entity_poly.pdbx_strand_id
1 'polypeptide(L)' 'MRSILKASTLESKFPVMAVEHGCIVSKDADITVAFRVTLPEVFSVSSADYEAMHAA' A
#
# COMPACT_ATOMS: atom_id res chain seq x y z
N MET A 1 -20.88 4.22 -20.44
CA MET A 1 -20.84 3.33 -19.26
C MET A 1 -19.73 3.82 -18.36
N ARG A 2 -20.03 4.35 -17.16
CA ARG A 2 -19.02 4.84 -16.20
C ARG A 2 -18.58 3.65 -15.36
N SER A 3 -17.31 3.26 -15.42
CA SER A 3 -16.76 2.26 -14.50
C SER A 3 -16.79 2.84 -13.09
N ILE A 4 -17.62 2.26 -12.21
CA ILE A 4 -17.59 2.55 -10.79
C ILE A 4 -16.38 1.79 -10.24
N LEU A 5 -15.32 2.50 -9.86
CA LEU A 5 -14.22 1.90 -9.12
C LEU A 5 -14.80 1.29 -7.84
N LYS A 6 -14.83 -0.04 -7.74
CA LYS A 6 -15.22 -0.73 -6.51
C LYS A 6 -14.14 -0.50 -5.48
N ALA A 7 -14.30 0.54 -4.67
CA ALA A 7 -13.50 0.71 -3.46
C ALA A 7 -13.81 -0.44 -2.51
N SER A 8 -12.77 -1.15 -2.09
CA SER A 8 -12.83 -2.17 -1.03
C SER A 8 -11.95 -1.72 0.13
N THR A 9 -12.36 -2.01 1.36
CA THR A 9 -11.56 -1.64 2.54
C THR A 9 -10.30 -2.49 2.62
N LEU A 10 -9.26 -1.97 3.30
CA LEU A 10 -7.97 -2.65 3.41
C LEU A 10 -8.12 -4.00 4.14
N GLU A 11 -8.94 -4.05 5.18
CA GLU A 11 -9.22 -5.23 6.02
C GLU A 11 -9.99 -6.32 5.25
N SER A 12 -10.64 -5.94 4.13
CA SER A 12 -11.30 -6.87 3.21
C SER A 12 -10.32 -7.54 2.25
N LYS A 13 -9.16 -6.93 1.99
CA LYS A 13 -8.16 -7.40 1.02
C LYS A 13 -6.91 -7.97 1.68
N PHE A 14 -6.59 -7.48 2.86
CA PHE A 14 -5.41 -7.83 3.64
C PHE A 14 -5.84 -8.39 5.00
N PRO A 15 -5.02 -9.24 5.63
CA PRO A 15 -5.29 -9.79 6.95
C PRO A 15 -5.07 -8.76 8.07
N VAL A 16 -5.44 -7.49 7.85
CA VAL A 16 -5.35 -6.42 8.86
C VAL A 16 -6.55 -6.52 9.80
N MET A 17 -6.28 -6.51 11.10
CA MET A 17 -7.31 -6.48 12.15
C MET A 17 -7.45 -5.08 12.75
N ALA A 18 -6.35 -4.46 13.16
CA ALA A 18 -6.35 -3.14 13.79
C ALA A 18 -4.97 -2.46 13.72
N VAL A 19 -4.94 -1.17 14.05
CA VAL A 19 -3.71 -0.42 14.34
C VAL A 19 -3.73 0.02 15.78
N GLU A 20 -2.81 -0.48 16.59
CA GLU A 20 -2.73 -0.22 18.02
C GLU A 20 -1.31 0.20 18.38
N HIS A 21 -1.16 1.29 19.15
CA HIS A 21 0.15 1.77 19.61
C HIS A 21 1.18 1.96 18.47
N GLY A 22 0.72 2.30 17.26
CA GLY A 22 1.57 2.45 16.07
C GLY A 22 2.00 1.14 15.41
N CYS A 23 1.45 0.00 15.83
CA CYS A 23 1.70 -1.32 15.26
C CYS A 23 0.48 -1.82 14.49
N ILE A 24 0.70 -2.56 13.42
CA ILE A 24 -0.36 -3.27 12.69
C ILE A 24 -0.55 -4.64 13.34
N VAL A 25 -1.79 -4.95 13.70
CA VAL A 25 -2.17 -6.27 14.23
C VAL A 25 -2.89 -7.05 13.13
N SER A 26 -2.45 -8.27 12.85
CA SER A 26 -3.06 -9.14 11.84
C SER A 26 -4.16 -10.03 12.42
N LYS A 27 -5.04 -10.55 11.56
CA LYS A 27 -6.05 -11.55 11.94
C LYS A 27 -5.44 -12.90 12.35
N ASP A 28 -4.21 -13.15 11.93
CA ASP A 28 -3.44 -14.36 12.20
C ASP A 28 -2.57 -14.22 13.46
N ALA A 29 -2.80 -13.17 14.26
CA ALA A 29 -2.08 -12.83 15.49
C ALA A 29 -0.61 -12.40 15.32
N ASP A 30 -0.26 -11.88 14.14
CA ASP A 30 1.04 -11.22 13.91
C ASP A 30 1.01 -9.75 14.33
N ILE A 31 2.15 -9.26 14.83
CA ILE A 31 2.38 -7.85 15.13
C ILE A 31 3.46 -7.33 14.18
N THR A 32 3.14 -6.33 13.37
CA THR A 32 4.08 -5.70 12.44
C THR A 32 4.37 -4.26 12.86
N VAL A 33 5.65 -3.96 13.06
CA VAL A 33 6.16 -2.60 13.30
C VAL A 33 6.72 -2.06 11.99
N ALA A 34 6.10 -1.00 11.46
CA ALA A 34 6.57 -0.37 10.24
C ALA A 34 7.61 0.71 10.57
N PHE A 35 8.77 0.65 9.92
CA PHE A 35 9.77 1.71 9.98
C PHE A 35 9.64 2.62 8.77
N ARG A 36 9.69 3.93 9.01
CA ARG A 36 9.79 4.90 7.91
C ARG A 36 11.18 4.77 7.29
N VAL A 37 11.22 4.31 6.06
CA VAL A 37 12.43 4.36 5.24
C VAL A 37 12.36 5.55 4.30
N THR A 38 13.47 6.28 4.18
CA THR A 38 13.63 7.27 3.10
C THR A 38 14.14 6.50 1.89
N LEU A 39 13.29 6.24 0.91
CA LEU A 39 13.72 5.66 -0.36
C LEU A 39 14.41 6.76 -1.18
N PRO A 40 15.72 6.65 -1.48
CA PRO A 40 16.37 7.64 -2.32
C PRO A 40 15.76 7.65 -3.72
N GLU A 41 15.61 8.83 -4.33
CA GLU A 41 15.03 8.99 -5.68
C GLU A 41 15.77 8.18 -6.75
N VAL A 42 17.04 7.81 -6.53
CA VAL A 42 17.80 6.94 -7.43
C VAL A 42 17.20 5.54 -7.59
N PHE A 43 16.36 5.11 -6.64
CA PHE A 43 15.68 3.80 -6.66
C PHE A 43 14.21 3.89 -7.06
N SER A 44 13.73 5.09 -7.38
CA SER A 44 12.37 5.34 -7.86
C SER A 44 12.43 5.70 -9.33
N VAL A 45 11.55 5.10 -10.12
CA VAL A 45 11.34 5.49 -11.51
C VAL A 45 10.85 6.95 -11.53
N SER A 46 11.40 7.80 -12.40
CA SER A 46 10.92 9.18 -12.49
C SER A 46 9.43 9.20 -12.88
N SER A 47 8.70 10.26 -12.54
CA SER A 47 7.27 10.34 -12.88
C SER A 47 7.03 10.17 -14.38
N ALA A 48 7.92 10.73 -15.21
CA ALA A 48 7.86 10.59 -16.67
C ALA A 48 8.06 9.14 -17.13
N ASP A 49 9.03 8.44 -16.55
CA ASP A 49 9.30 7.04 -16.87
C ASP A 49 8.17 6.11 -16.40
N TYR A 50 7.54 6.41 -15.25
CA TYR A 50 6.41 5.65 -14.72
C TYR A 50 5.17 5.79 -15.62
N GLU A 51 4.87 7.02 -16.04
CA GLU A 51 3.78 7.31 -16.99
C GLU A 51 3.99 6.60 -18.33
N ALA A 52 5.23 6.59 -18.85
CA ALA A 52 5.57 5.89 -20.08
C ALA A 52 5.37 4.36 -19.98
N MET A 53 5.71 3.74 -18.84
CA MET A 53 5.50 2.31 -18.62
C MET A 53 4.01 1.93 -18.54
N HIS A 54 3.14 2.83 -18.08
CA HIS A 54 1.70 2.60 -17.92
C HIS A 54 0.85 3.01 -19.14
N ALA A 55 1.48 3.56 -20.19
CA ALA A 55 0.78 4.05 -21.39
C ALA A 55 0.58 2.98 -22.50
N ALA A 56 0.90 1.71 -22.23
CA ALA A 56 0.80 0.60 -23.19
C ALA A 56 -0.53 -0.17 -23.12
#